data_AF-A0A812I196-F1
#
_entry.id   AF-A0A812I196-F1
#
_cell.length_a   1.000
_cell.length_b   1.000
_cell.length_c   1.000
_cell.angle_alpha   90.00
_cell.angle_beta   90.00
_cell.angle_gamma   90.00
#
_symmetry.space_group_name_H-M   'P 1'
#
loop_
_entity.id
_entity.type
_entity.pdbx_description
1 polymer ?
#
loop_
_entity_poly.entity_id
_entity_poly.type
_entity_poly.pdbx_seq_one_letter_code
_entity_poly.pdbx_strand_id
1 'polypeptide(L)'
;MGKSRPVRVVFLDVDGVVNSAAEVAAGPDYIPVLTGGLWLERNLLLRFRDLLHYGQAHVVISSSWRREAAAVKALREACADIGVASWRFIGQTPEMRAASKTAAGRRLAEILHWLAWQRLRLGVQQWVALDDMDLASCCPPHLQPHLVRTDFRTGLQPAQVGEALAVLGCAQSLCPHVPRAPRQRKGIVLDVDGTLIDSLNVCRPWGSSPAFAEPTHIHEEHIAVFARPNLPKFLDFCFERFAGVGIWTASDASWCEMAVAEVLSRHRDWCFCWSQQHCSEHSRDRDGTELPPTCKRLRKVWKSGTRRCRGFCRESTIMVEDTASNCYFNRGNAVIVPTFDASDGSAAADDALLKLMQYLEAEVLPASDVRRRQPWSGLLES
;
A
#
# COMPACT_ATOMS: atom_id res chain seq x y z
N MET A 1 29.56 22.59 4.25
CA MET A 1 28.19 22.79 4.75
C MET A 1 27.23 22.04 3.84
N GLY A 2 26.64 20.94 4.32
CA GLY A 2 25.63 20.22 3.54
C GLY A 2 24.38 21.08 3.38
N LYS A 3 23.90 21.28 2.15
CA LYS A 3 22.63 21.99 1.89
C LYS A 3 21.51 21.22 2.58
N SER A 4 20.78 21.85 3.50
CA SER A 4 19.61 21.22 4.12
C SER A 4 18.58 20.87 3.05
N ARG A 5 17.95 19.71 3.18
CA ARG A 5 16.91 19.29 2.23
C ARG A 5 15.70 20.21 2.38
N PRO A 6 15.07 20.62 1.26
CA PRO A 6 13.92 21.51 1.31
C PRO A 6 12.73 20.85 1.98
N VAL A 7 12.03 21.59 2.86
CA VAL A 7 10.88 21.07 3.60
C VAL A 7 9.60 21.38 2.85
N ARG A 8 8.73 20.37 2.70
CA ARG A 8 7.38 20.48 2.17
C ARG A 8 6.38 20.19 3.27
N VAL A 9 5.28 20.93 3.32
CA VAL A 9 4.33 20.89 4.45
C VAL A 9 2.90 20.66 3.97
N VAL A 10 2.20 19.73 4.61
CA VAL A 10 0.75 19.59 4.54
C VAL A 10 0.16 20.11 5.84
N PHE A 11 -0.70 21.13 5.75
CA PHE A 11 -1.60 21.53 6.84
C PHE A 11 -2.83 20.64 6.76
N LEU A 12 -3.01 19.81 7.78
CA LEU A 12 -4.06 18.80 7.83
C LEU A 12 -5.19 19.27 8.75
N ASP A 13 -6.38 19.52 8.20
CA ASP A 13 -7.60 19.32 9.00
C ASP A 13 -7.89 17.82 9.13
N VAL A 14 -8.51 17.43 10.24
CA VAL A 14 -8.95 16.06 10.47
C VAL A 14 -10.38 15.90 9.99
N ASP A 15 -11.26 16.76 10.50
CA ASP A 15 -12.70 16.75 10.24
C ASP A 15 -12.98 17.00 8.75
N GLY A 16 -13.69 16.08 8.09
CA GLY A 16 -14.02 16.18 6.67
C GLY A 16 -12.83 15.93 5.71
N VAL A 17 -11.67 15.50 6.21
CA VAL A 17 -10.48 15.16 5.41
C VAL A 17 -10.07 13.69 5.61
N VAL A 18 -9.73 13.30 6.84
CA VAL A 18 -9.37 11.90 7.18
C VAL A 18 -10.45 11.18 7.99
N ASN A 19 -11.59 11.84 8.15
CA ASN A 19 -12.89 11.28 8.48
C ASN A 19 -13.96 11.96 7.60
N SER A 20 -15.15 11.39 7.55
CA SER A 20 -16.27 11.95 6.79
C SER A 20 -17.59 11.78 7.53
N ALA A 21 -18.60 12.55 7.12
CA ALA A 21 -19.97 12.43 7.62
C ALA A 21 -20.74 11.21 7.05
N ALA A 22 -20.06 10.26 6.42
CA ALA A 22 -20.69 9.01 6.00
C ALA A 22 -21.19 8.25 7.23
N GLU A 23 -22.50 8.25 7.46
CA GLU A 23 -23.16 7.39 8.46
C GLU A 23 -22.92 5.92 8.09
N VAL A 24 -21.99 5.28 8.80
CA VAL A 24 -21.86 3.82 8.79
C VAL A 24 -21.84 3.34 10.24
N ALA A 25 -22.76 2.44 10.58
CA ALA A 25 -22.69 1.64 11.79
C ALA A 25 -21.30 1.00 11.85
N ALA A 26 -20.47 1.43 12.80
CA ALA A 26 -19.03 1.18 12.83
C ALA A 26 -18.64 -0.24 12.42
N GLY A 27 -18.10 -0.37 11.20
CA GLY A 27 -17.49 -1.58 10.67
C GLY A 27 -15.98 -1.62 10.93
N PRO A 28 -15.25 -2.64 10.44
CA PRO A 28 -13.82 -2.83 10.69
C PRO A 28 -12.91 -1.77 10.03
N ASP A 29 -13.44 -0.90 9.17
CA ASP A 29 -12.69 0.13 8.45
C ASP A 29 -12.54 1.46 9.23
N TYR A 30 -13.17 1.56 10.40
CA TYR A 30 -13.13 2.74 11.26
C TYR A 30 -12.20 2.51 12.46
N ILE A 31 -11.34 3.49 12.74
CA ILE A 31 -10.51 3.50 13.94
C ILE A 31 -11.25 4.32 15.01
N PRO A 32 -11.72 3.69 16.10
CA PRO A 32 -12.36 4.41 17.19
C PRO A 32 -11.34 5.31 17.89
N VAL A 33 -11.67 6.58 18.06
CA VAL A 33 -10.82 7.52 18.80
C VAL A 33 -11.39 7.73 20.20
N LEU A 34 -10.52 7.63 21.21
CA LEU A 34 -10.86 7.70 22.64
C LEU A 34 -11.46 9.05 23.09
N THR A 35 -11.50 10.06 22.22
CA THR A 35 -12.08 11.38 22.50
C THR A 35 -13.36 11.62 21.70
N GLY A 36 -14.48 11.74 22.40
CA GLY A 36 -15.70 12.39 21.89
C GLY A 36 -16.54 11.62 20.87
N GLY A 37 -16.27 10.33 20.63
CA GLY A 37 -17.06 9.53 19.67
C GLY A 37 -16.79 9.87 18.20
N LEU A 38 -15.65 10.49 17.90
CA LEU A 38 -15.19 10.75 16.55
C LEU A 38 -14.41 9.53 16.01
N TRP A 39 -14.44 9.35 14.69
CA TRP A 39 -13.84 8.19 14.01
C TRP A 39 -12.81 8.68 13.01
N LEU A 40 -11.72 7.93 12.83
CA LEU A 40 -10.83 8.09 11.69
C LEU A 40 -11.14 6.99 10.68
N GLU A 41 -11.15 7.33 9.39
CA GLU A 41 -11.40 6.37 8.32
C GLU A 41 -10.08 5.87 7.74
N ARG A 42 -9.86 4.56 7.79
CA ARG A 42 -8.59 3.96 7.36
C ARG A 42 -8.26 4.25 5.89
N ASN A 43 -9.27 4.29 5.01
CA ASN A 43 -9.07 4.58 3.59
C ASN A 43 -8.59 6.01 3.33
N LEU A 44 -9.12 6.98 4.07
CA LEU A 44 -8.72 8.39 3.94
C LEU A 44 -7.32 8.61 4.52
N LEU A 45 -7.02 7.94 5.63
CA LEU A 45 -5.68 7.87 6.23
C LEU A 45 -4.62 7.30 5.27
N LEU A 46 -4.94 6.24 4.52
CA LEU A 46 -4.01 5.67 3.52
C LEU A 46 -3.75 6.63 2.35
N ARG A 47 -4.78 7.33 1.86
CA ARG A 47 -4.61 8.38 0.85
C ARG A 47 -3.73 9.51 1.36
N PHE A 48 -3.91 9.88 2.63
CA PHE A 48 -3.06 10.85 3.28
C PHE A 48 -1.61 10.37 3.42
N ARG A 49 -1.38 9.11 3.81
CA ARG A 49 -0.03 8.50 3.82
C ARG A 49 0.63 8.58 2.45
N ASP A 50 -0.09 8.24 1.39
CA ASP A 50 0.42 8.25 0.02
C ASP A 50 0.80 9.68 -0.40
N LEU A 51 -0.04 10.67 -0.09
CA LEU A 51 0.28 12.09 -0.26
C LEU A 51 1.59 12.47 0.45
N LEU A 52 1.78 12.07 1.71
CA LEU A 52 3.01 12.37 2.44
C LEU A 52 4.23 11.69 1.81
N HIS A 53 4.08 10.42 1.39
CA HIS A 53 5.14 9.65 0.76
C HIS A 53 5.57 10.28 -0.57
N TYR A 54 4.66 10.46 -1.51
CA TYR A 54 4.97 11.03 -2.83
C TYR A 54 5.31 12.52 -2.75
N GLY A 55 4.66 13.25 -1.85
CA GLY A 55 4.94 14.66 -1.58
C GLY A 55 6.29 14.87 -0.89
N GLN A 56 6.89 13.82 -0.30
CA GLN A 56 8.01 13.94 0.65
C GLN A 56 7.73 15.03 1.70
N ALA A 57 6.48 15.08 2.16
CA ALA A 57 5.95 16.17 2.97
C ALA A 57 5.84 15.80 4.45
N HIS A 58 5.89 16.84 5.27
CA HIS A 58 5.69 16.80 6.71
C HIS A 58 4.31 17.35 7.05
N VAL A 59 3.81 17.00 8.22
CA VAL A 59 2.46 17.33 8.69
C VAL A 59 2.53 18.44 9.72
N VAL A 60 1.68 19.44 9.52
CA VAL A 60 1.28 20.39 10.57
C VAL A 60 -0.21 20.18 10.83
N ILE A 61 -0.56 19.84 12.07
CA ILE A 61 -1.97 19.65 12.44
C ILE A 61 -2.65 21.01 12.44
N SER A 62 -3.59 21.21 11.52
CA SER A 62 -4.42 22.41 11.40
C SER A 62 -5.88 22.00 11.58
N SER A 63 -6.18 21.37 12.72
CA SER A 63 -7.52 20.86 13.05
C SER A 63 -7.92 21.26 14.46
N SER A 64 -9.22 21.32 14.75
CA SER A 64 -9.76 21.49 16.11
C SER A 64 -9.15 20.48 17.09
N TRP A 65 -8.81 19.27 16.61
CA TRP A 65 -8.19 18.17 17.36
C TRP A 65 -6.90 18.56 18.08
N ARG A 66 -6.14 19.54 17.59
CA ARG A 66 -4.90 20.02 18.22
C ARG A 66 -5.08 20.58 19.64
N ARG A 67 -6.33 20.86 20.03
CA ARG A 67 -6.70 21.39 21.35
C ARG A 67 -6.73 20.31 22.43
N GLU A 68 -6.76 19.04 22.03
CA GLU A 68 -6.88 17.90 22.93
C GLU A 68 -5.71 16.94 22.71
N ALA A 69 -4.88 16.75 23.74
CA ALA A 69 -3.69 15.90 23.65
C ALA A 69 -4.03 14.45 23.27
N ALA A 70 -5.17 13.94 23.77
CA ALA A 70 -5.65 12.60 23.44
C ALA A 70 -6.07 12.47 21.97
N ALA A 71 -6.71 13.49 21.38
CA ALA A 71 -7.07 13.50 19.96
C ALA A 71 -5.81 13.55 19.06
N VAL A 72 -4.82 14.38 19.41
CA VAL A 72 -3.53 14.42 18.71
C VAL A 72 -2.80 13.08 18.79
N LYS A 73 -2.79 12.45 19.97
CA LYS A 73 -2.20 11.13 20.19
C LYS A 73 -2.88 10.08 19.30
N ALA A 74 -4.21 10.03 19.30
CA ALA A 74 -4.97 9.07 18.51
C ALA A 74 -4.74 9.25 16.99
N LEU A 75 -4.71 10.48 16.48
CA LEU A 75 -4.37 10.74 15.08
C LEU A 75 -2.97 10.20 14.73
N ARG A 76 -1.97 10.45 15.59
CA ARG A 76 -0.60 9.98 15.38
C ARG A 76 -0.48 8.47 15.44
N GLU A 77 -1.18 7.80 16.37
CA GLU A 77 -1.22 6.34 16.47
C GLU A 77 -1.88 5.73 15.23
N ALA A 78 -3.05 6.23 14.82
CA ALA A 78 -3.72 5.77 13.61
C ALA A 78 -2.87 5.99 12.33
N CYS A 79 -2.07 7.07 12.28
CA CYS A 79 -1.11 7.30 11.21
C CYS A 79 0.11 6.37 11.30
N ALA A 80 0.58 6.03 12.50
CA ALA A 80 1.66 5.06 12.69
C ALA A 80 1.22 3.66 12.24
N ASP A 81 -0.01 3.26 12.53
CA ASP A 81 -0.60 1.95 12.15
C ASP A 81 -0.69 1.72 10.64
N ILE A 82 -0.63 2.78 9.83
CA ILE A 82 -0.59 2.72 8.36
C ILE A 82 0.82 2.98 7.79
N GLY A 83 1.83 3.16 8.64
CA GLY A 83 3.23 3.37 8.26
C GLY A 83 3.68 4.83 8.10
N VAL A 84 2.93 5.81 8.61
CA VAL A 84 3.41 7.21 8.68
C VAL A 84 4.27 7.39 9.91
N ALA A 85 5.57 7.62 9.68
CA ALA A 85 6.51 7.81 10.77
C ALA A 85 6.23 9.07 11.61
N SER A 86 6.35 8.94 12.94
CA SER A 86 6.04 10.01 13.90
C SER A 86 6.81 11.31 13.68
N TRP A 87 8.05 11.22 13.20
CA TRP A 87 8.90 12.38 12.88
C TRP A 87 8.37 13.23 11.73
N ARG A 88 7.41 12.75 10.94
CA ARG A 88 6.74 13.56 9.92
C ARG A 88 5.84 14.64 10.51
N PHE A 89 5.40 14.51 11.77
CA PHE A 89 4.59 15.53 12.43
C PHE A 89 5.49 16.59 13.06
N ILE A 90 5.62 17.73 12.36
CA ILE A 90 6.58 18.79 12.70
C ILE A 90 5.95 19.95 13.50
N GLY A 91 4.63 19.94 13.69
CA GLY A 91 3.97 20.94 14.51
C GLY A 91 2.45 20.93 14.40
N GLN A 92 1.85 21.99 14.95
CA GLN A 92 0.43 22.30 14.89
C GLN A 92 0.22 23.80 14.80
N THR A 93 -0.86 24.26 14.16
CA THR A 93 -1.16 25.70 14.07
C THR A 93 -1.63 26.25 15.43
N PRO A 94 -1.44 27.55 15.73
CA PRO A 94 -1.97 28.16 16.95
C PRO A 94 -3.51 28.19 16.94
N GLU A 95 -4.12 28.55 18.07
CA GLU A 95 -5.56 28.87 18.15
C GLU A 95 -5.74 30.39 18.14
N MET A 96 -6.42 30.94 17.13
CA MET A 96 -6.57 32.39 16.94
C MET A 96 -8.04 32.82 16.89
N ARG A 97 -8.70 32.80 18.05
CA ARG A 97 -10.15 33.09 18.17
C ARG A 97 -10.58 34.48 17.68
N ALA A 98 -9.72 35.48 17.81
CA ALA A 98 -10.02 36.87 17.44
C ALA A 98 -9.64 37.23 15.99
N ALA A 99 -9.06 36.31 15.22
CA ALA A 99 -8.48 36.64 13.91
C ALA A 99 -9.51 36.82 12.79
N SER A 100 -10.68 36.20 12.89
CA SER A 100 -11.78 36.35 11.93
C SER A 100 -13.13 35.98 12.53
N LYS A 101 -14.20 36.55 11.94
CA LYS A 101 -15.59 36.22 12.26
C LYS A 101 -15.97 34.80 11.78
N THR A 102 -15.37 34.31 10.69
CA THR A 102 -15.66 32.98 10.13
C THR A 102 -14.67 31.92 10.61
N ALA A 103 -15.11 30.66 10.70
CA ALA A 103 -14.23 29.53 11.04
C ALA A 103 -13.12 29.35 10.00
N ALA A 104 -13.48 29.38 8.71
CA ALA A 104 -12.53 29.34 7.59
C ALA A 104 -11.48 30.46 7.66
N GLY A 105 -11.89 31.69 7.96
CA GLY A 105 -10.97 32.82 8.09
C GLY A 105 -10.03 32.68 9.29
N ARG A 106 -10.49 32.10 10.41
CA ARG A 106 -9.62 31.80 11.56
C ARG A 106 -8.60 30.74 11.22
N ARG A 107 -9.03 29.63 10.59
CA ARG A 107 -8.14 28.55 10.15
C ARG A 107 -7.07 29.07 9.19
N LEU A 108 -7.46 29.88 8.21
CA LEU A 108 -6.51 30.51 7.29
C LEU A 108 -5.50 31.39 8.04
N ALA A 109 -5.96 32.24 8.97
CA ALA A 109 -5.07 33.09 9.76
C ALA A 109 -4.06 32.28 10.61
N GLU A 110 -4.49 31.15 11.17
CA GLU A 110 -3.63 30.24 11.95
C GLU A 110 -2.53 29.60 11.07
N ILE A 111 -2.88 29.15 9.85
CA ILE A 111 -1.94 28.62 8.87
C ILE A 111 -0.91 29.70 8.47
N LEU A 112 -1.38 30.89 8.11
CA LEU A 112 -0.52 32.00 7.70
C LEU A 112 0.38 32.46 8.85
N HIS A 113 -0.11 32.48 10.08
CA HIS A 113 0.70 32.76 11.25
C HIS A 113 1.80 31.71 11.41
N TRP A 114 1.47 30.41 11.36
CA TRP A 114 2.48 29.35 11.47
C TRP A 114 3.56 29.51 10.39
N LEU A 115 3.16 29.78 9.13
CA LEU A 115 4.09 30.01 8.03
C LEU A 115 4.99 31.22 8.29
N ALA A 116 4.46 32.33 8.79
CA ALA A 116 5.27 33.54 9.06
C ALA A 116 6.44 33.27 10.02
N TRP A 117 6.23 32.41 11.02
CA TRP A 117 7.26 32.11 12.04
C TRP A 117 8.15 30.92 11.69
N GLN A 118 7.61 29.90 11.03
CA GLN A 118 8.31 28.63 10.85
C GLN A 118 8.90 28.45 9.45
N ARG A 119 8.39 29.17 8.43
CA ARG A 119 8.80 28.96 7.04
C ARG A 119 10.29 29.15 6.82
N LEU A 120 10.86 30.25 7.31
CA LEU A 120 12.30 30.53 7.19
C LEU A 120 13.14 29.60 8.05
N ARG A 121 12.70 29.37 9.30
CA ARG A 121 13.40 28.53 10.27
C ARG A 121 13.54 27.08 9.81
N LEU A 122 12.48 26.53 9.21
CA LEU A 122 12.45 25.14 8.74
C LEU A 122 12.82 24.99 7.26
N GLY A 123 12.99 26.10 6.53
CA GLY A 123 13.25 26.05 5.08
C GLY A 123 12.07 25.49 4.28
N VAL A 124 10.83 25.89 4.62
CA VAL A 124 9.62 25.45 3.92
C VAL A 124 9.56 26.08 2.54
N GLN A 125 9.70 25.25 1.50
CA GLN A 125 9.66 25.69 0.11
C GLN A 125 8.26 25.67 -0.48
N GLN A 126 7.51 24.60 -0.20
CA GLN A 126 6.14 24.40 -0.68
C GLN A 126 5.24 23.94 0.46
N TRP A 127 3.97 24.30 0.37
CA TRP A 127 2.98 23.91 1.36
C TRP A 127 1.60 23.76 0.72
N VAL A 128 0.74 22.95 1.31
CA VAL A 128 -0.66 22.79 0.91
C VAL A 128 -1.53 22.67 2.16
N ALA A 129 -2.74 23.20 2.14
CA ALA A 129 -3.76 22.99 3.17
C ALA A 129 -4.86 22.07 2.63
N LEU A 130 -5.16 21.00 3.38
CA LEU A 130 -6.29 20.10 3.15
C LEU A 130 -7.38 20.42 4.17
N ASP A 131 -8.55 20.83 3.71
CA ASP A 131 -9.62 21.32 4.56
C ASP A 131 -10.98 21.15 3.87
N ASP A 132 -12.04 20.83 4.62
CA ASP A 132 -13.40 20.76 4.07
C ASP A 132 -14.06 22.15 4.01
N MET A 133 -13.57 23.10 4.82
CA MET A 133 -14.01 24.48 4.81
C MET A 133 -13.58 25.19 3.53
N ASP A 134 -14.40 26.15 3.08
CA ASP A 134 -14.05 27.02 1.96
C ASP A 134 -13.03 28.10 2.39
N LEU A 135 -11.78 27.69 2.59
CA LEU A 135 -10.69 28.60 2.93
C LEU A 135 -10.43 29.62 1.81
N ALA A 136 -10.66 29.24 0.55
CA ALA A 136 -10.43 30.08 -0.61
C ALA A 136 -11.31 31.34 -0.60
N SER A 137 -12.55 31.23 -0.11
CA SER A 137 -13.48 32.37 0.07
C SER A 137 -12.92 33.53 0.91
N CYS A 138 -11.99 33.23 1.82
CA CYS A 138 -11.37 34.20 2.72
C CYS A 138 -9.90 34.49 2.37
N CYS A 139 -9.38 33.89 1.30
CA CYS A 139 -7.95 33.86 0.98
C CYS A 139 -7.58 34.79 -0.18
N PRO A 140 -6.47 35.56 -0.09
CA PRO A 140 -5.94 36.31 -1.21
C PRO A 140 -5.70 35.42 -2.45
N PRO A 141 -6.01 35.91 -3.68
CA PRO A 141 -5.96 35.08 -4.91
C PRO A 141 -4.65 34.34 -5.14
N HIS A 142 -3.51 34.94 -4.81
CA HIS A 142 -2.18 34.35 -5.01
C HIS A 142 -1.88 33.17 -4.07
N LEU A 143 -2.66 32.98 -3.00
CA LEU A 143 -2.51 31.88 -2.05
C LEU A 143 -3.57 30.79 -2.22
N GLN A 144 -4.64 31.06 -2.97
CA GLN A 144 -5.70 30.08 -3.25
C GLN A 144 -5.18 28.78 -3.88
N PRO A 145 -4.16 28.78 -4.76
CA PRO A 145 -3.61 27.54 -5.29
C PRO A 145 -3.05 26.60 -4.20
N HIS A 146 -2.72 27.09 -3.02
CA HIS A 146 -2.23 26.26 -1.91
C HIS A 146 -3.36 25.58 -1.10
N LEU A 147 -4.63 25.86 -1.43
CA LEU A 147 -5.79 25.40 -0.68
C LEU A 147 -6.52 24.34 -1.48
N VAL A 148 -6.55 23.11 -0.95
CA VAL A 148 -7.24 21.98 -1.57
C VAL A 148 -8.44 21.63 -0.70
N ARG A 149 -9.63 21.82 -1.27
CA ARG A 149 -10.89 21.62 -0.57
C ARG A 149 -11.38 20.18 -0.70
N THR A 150 -11.72 19.54 0.42
CA THR A 150 -12.41 18.24 0.47
C THR A 150 -13.92 18.43 0.61
N ASP A 151 -14.69 17.37 0.34
CA ASP A 151 -16.12 17.31 0.69
C ASP A 151 -16.25 16.56 2.01
N PHE A 152 -16.77 17.22 3.06
CA PHE A 152 -16.92 16.65 4.39
C PHE A 152 -17.71 15.33 4.44
N ARG A 153 -18.53 15.04 3.42
CA ARG A 153 -19.29 13.78 3.32
C ARG A 153 -18.48 12.61 2.78
N THR A 154 -17.36 12.89 2.12
CA THR A 154 -16.54 11.86 1.46
C THR A 154 -15.08 11.88 1.92
N GLY A 155 -14.61 12.96 2.53
CA GLY A 155 -13.22 13.11 2.92
C GLY A 155 -12.26 13.30 1.74
N LEU A 156 -10.98 12.99 1.96
CA LEU A 156 -9.89 13.10 1.00
C LEU A 156 -10.04 12.12 -0.17
N GLN A 157 -10.37 12.60 -1.37
CA GLN A 157 -10.46 11.78 -2.60
C GLN A 157 -9.17 11.80 -3.42
N PRO A 158 -8.99 10.85 -4.37
CA PRO A 158 -7.80 10.82 -5.23
C PRO A 158 -7.55 12.12 -6.02
N ALA A 159 -8.61 12.85 -6.37
CA ALA A 159 -8.50 14.15 -7.04
C ALA A 159 -7.77 15.18 -6.16
N GLN A 160 -8.17 15.32 -4.89
CA GLN A 160 -7.50 16.22 -3.94
C GLN A 160 -6.07 15.80 -3.64
N VAL A 161 -5.76 14.49 -3.62
CA VAL A 161 -4.37 14.02 -3.50
C VAL A 161 -3.53 14.50 -4.69
N GLY A 162 -4.05 14.39 -5.91
CA GLY A 162 -3.40 14.88 -7.12
C GLY A 162 -3.17 16.39 -7.11
N GLU A 163 -4.20 17.16 -6.74
CA GLU A 163 -4.09 18.62 -6.57
C GLU A 163 -3.02 18.98 -5.54
N ALA A 164 -3.02 18.33 -4.37
CA ALA A 164 -2.07 18.60 -3.31
C ALA A 164 -0.62 18.27 -3.71
N LEU A 165 -0.40 17.18 -4.46
CA LEU A 165 0.93 16.85 -4.99
C LEU A 165 1.43 17.91 -5.98
N ALA A 166 0.54 18.42 -6.85
CA ALA A 166 0.88 19.48 -7.78
C ALA A 166 1.33 20.76 -7.05
N VAL A 167 0.60 21.15 -5.99
CA VAL A 167 0.94 22.29 -5.13
C VAL A 167 2.30 22.11 -4.46
N LEU A 168 2.63 20.89 -4.03
CA LEU A 168 3.91 20.59 -3.38
C LEU A 168 5.12 20.64 -4.33
N GLY A 169 4.92 21.00 -5.60
CA GLY A 169 5.96 21.01 -6.63
C GLY A 169 6.42 19.59 -6.97
N CYS A 170 5.65 18.58 -6.56
CA CYS A 170 5.79 17.23 -7.04
C CYS A 170 5.05 17.19 -8.38
N ALA A 171 5.69 17.74 -9.42
CA ALA A 171 5.33 17.50 -10.82
C ALA A 171 5.60 16.05 -11.25
N GLN A 172 6.01 15.20 -10.30
CA GLN A 172 5.64 13.80 -10.38
C GLN A 172 4.12 13.75 -10.27
N SER A 173 3.46 13.66 -11.43
CA SER A 173 2.32 12.76 -11.54
C SER A 173 2.62 11.49 -10.72
N LEU A 174 1.60 10.85 -10.15
CA LEU A 174 1.73 9.49 -9.61
C LEU A 174 2.50 8.63 -10.63
N CYS A 175 3.82 8.50 -10.45
CA CYS A 175 4.79 8.20 -11.52
C CYS A 175 4.61 9.12 -12.76
N PRO A 176 5.53 9.21 -13.75
CA PRO A 176 5.04 9.50 -15.08
C PRO A 176 3.86 8.53 -15.28
N HIS A 177 2.70 9.06 -15.66
CA HIS A 177 1.96 8.33 -16.66
C HIS A 177 2.93 8.29 -17.85
N VAL A 178 3.88 7.34 -17.82
CA VAL A 178 4.17 6.54 -19.01
C VAL A 178 2.76 6.28 -19.48
N PRO A 179 2.33 6.75 -20.66
CA PRO A 179 0.98 6.47 -21.15
C PRO A 179 0.78 5.01 -20.81
N ARG A 180 -0.18 4.68 -19.91
CA ARG A 180 -0.26 3.31 -19.38
C ARG A 180 -0.26 2.52 -20.66
N ALA A 181 0.80 1.74 -20.91
CA ALA A 181 0.72 0.74 -21.94
C ALA A 181 -0.59 0.04 -21.57
N PRO A 182 -1.62 0.11 -22.43
CA PRO A 182 -3.00 -0.17 -22.03
C PRO A 182 -2.94 -1.44 -21.21
N ARG A 183 -3.33 -1.36 -19.91
CA ARG A 183 -3.10 -2.44 -18.93
C ARG A 183 -3.31 -3.73 -19.66
N GLN A 184 -2.23 -4.47 -19.90
CA GLN A 184 -2.32 -5.67 -20.72
C GLN A 184 -3.41 -6.50 -20.03
N ARG A 185 -4.39 -7.00 -20.78
CA ARG A 185 -5.54 -7.73 -20.21
C ARG A 185 -5.07 -9.11 -19.72
N LYS A 186 -4.15 -9.10 -18.76
CA LYS A 186 -3.44 -10.20 -18.16
C LYS A 186 -3.67 -10.16 -16.66
N GLY A 187 -3.86 -11.34 -16.09
CA GLY A 187 -3.99 -11.55 -14.66
C GLY A 187 -2.73 -12.19 -14.10
N ILE A 188 -2.36 -11.82 -12.88
CA ILE A 188 -1.29 -12.48 -12.13
C ILE A 188 -1.85 -13.08 -10.84
N VAL A 189 -1.44 -14.32 -10.56
CA VAL A 189 -1.74 -15.03 -9.31
C VAL A 189 -0.43 -15.22 -8.55
N LEU A 190 -0.40 -14.77 -7.30
CA LEU A 190 0.78 -14.82 -6.46
C LEU A 190 0.59 -15.85 -5.35
N ASP A 191 1.52 -16.78 -5.26
CA ASP A 191 1.74 -17.52 -4.02
C ASP A 191 2.33 -16.59 -2.92
N VAL A 192 2.36 -17.05 -1.66
CA VAL A 192 2.74 -16.25 -0.49
C VAL A 192 3.98 -16.81 0.20
N ASP A 193 3.87 -17.99 0.81
CA ASP A 193 4.91 -18.59 1.64
C ASP A 193 6.04 -19.15 0.77
N GLY A 194 7.30 -18.77 1.02
CA GLY A 194 8.44 -19.11 0.17
C GLY A 194 8.51 -18.29 -1.14
N THR A 195 7.42 -17.61 -1.52
CA THR A 195 7.39 -16.74 -2.71
C THR A 195 7.58 -15.27 -2.38
N LEU A 196 6.69 -14.70 -1.55
CA LEU A 196 6.65 -13.27 -1.19
C LEU A 196 7.13 -12.99 0.24
N ILE A 197 6.94 -13.96 1.13
CA ILE A 197 7.31 -13.90 2.53
C ILE A 197 7.90 -15.24 2.96
N ASP A 198 8.58 -15.26 4.09
CA ASP A 198 8.90 -16.47 4.83
C ASP A 198 8.61 -16.27 6.32
N SER A 199 8.39 -17.35 7.07
CA SER A 199 8.06 -17.31 8.48
C SER A 199 8.92 -18.25 9.30
N LEU A 200 9.48 -17.73 10.39
CA LEU A 200 10.39 -18.46 11.28
C LEU A 200 9.79 -18.56 12.69
N ASN A 201 9.95 -19.71 13.33
CA ASN A 201 9.54 -19.90 14.71
C ASN A 201 10.58 -19.30 15.67
N VAL A 202 10.15 -18.36 16.50
CA VAL A 202 10.99 -17.57 17.43
C VAL A 202 11.52 -18.41 18.61
N CYS A 203 10.93 -19.58 18.90
CA CYS A 203 11.39 -20.45 19.99
C CYS A 203 12.63 -21.31 19.66
N ARG A 204 13.12 -21.30 18.41
CA ARG A 204 14.39 -21.94 18.09
C ARG A 204 15.52 -20.92 18.31
N PRO A 205 16.64 -21.28 18.96
CA PRO A 205 17.79 -20.39 19.01
C PRO A 205 18.11 -19.99 17.57
N TRP A 206 18.11 -18.69 17.26
CA TRP A 206 18.59 -18.16 15.99
C TRP A 206 20.06 -18.55 15.86
N GLY A 207 20.30 -19.77 15.39
CA GLY A 207 21.63 -20.27 15.10
C GLY A 207 22.19 -19.41 13.99
N SER A 208 23.23 -18.66 14.30
CA SER A 208 23.94 -17.77 13.37
C SER A 208 23.04 -16.70 12.74
N SER A 209 22.97 -15.54 13.40
CA SER A 209 22.53 -14.22 12.89
C SER A 209 21.50 -14.24 11.73
N PRO A 210 20.21 -13.93 11.97
CA PRO A 210 19.26 -13.75 10.86
C PRO A 210 19.82 -12.70 9.88
N ALA A 211 19.68 -12.96 8.57
CA ALA A 211 20.13 -12.00 7.55
C ALA A 211 19.41 -10.64 7.68
N PHE A 212 18.25 -10.64 8.33
CA PHE A 212 17.46 -9.45 8.65
C PHE A 212 17.66 -9.01 10.09
N ALA A 213 17.75 -7.69 10.30
CA ALA A 213 17.86 -7.12 11.64
C ALA A 213 16.57 -7.28 12.47
N GLU A 214 15.39 -7.24 11.84
CA GLU A 214 14.08 -7.32 12.49
C GLU A 214 13.03 -7.97 11.55
N PRO A 215 12.02 -8.67 12.09
CA PRO A 215 10.91 -9.20 11.30
C PRO A 215 9.97 -8.09 10.80
N THR A 216 9.28 -8.36 9.69
CA THR A 216 8.25 -7.47 9.14
C THR A 216 6.99 -7.48 9.98
N HIS A 217 6.63 -8.63 10.54
CA HIS A 217 5.49 -8.81 11.44
C HIS A 217 5.78 -9.95 12.42
N ILE A 218 5.17 -9.89 13.61
CA ILE A 218 5.22 -10.98 14.59
C ILE A 218 3.79 -11.44 14.82
N HIS A 219 3.50 -12.67 14.41
CA HIS A 219 2.19 -13.31 14.57
C HIS A 219 2.19 -14.21 15.82
N GLU A 220 1.09 -14.17 16.59
CA GLU A 220 0.76 -14.97 17.78
C GLU A 220 1.97 -15.61 18.51
N GLU A 221 2.45 -14.90 19.54
CA GLU A 221 3.54 -15.18 20.50
C GLU A 221 4.88 -15.76 20.01
N HIS A 222 5.00 -16.46 18.87
CA HIS A 222 6.23 -17.16 18.49
C HIS A 222 6.49 -17.31 16.96
N ILE A 223 5.81 -16.57 16.07
CA ILE A 223 6.09 -16.62 14.62
C ILE A 223 6.55 -15.26 14.11
N ALA A 224 7.78 -15.18 13.61
CA ALA A 224 8.35 -14.00 12.96
C ALA A 224 8.20 -14.11 11.44
N VAL A 225 7.55 -13.13 10.81
CA VAL A 225 7.31 -13.09 9.37
C VAL A 225 8.25 -12.07 8.73
N PHE A 226 8.93 -12.49 7.66
CA PHE A 226 9.89 -11.68 6.92
C PHE A 226 9.40 -11.47 5.49
N ALA A 227 9.27 -10.21 5.08
CA ALA A 227 9.03 -9.87 3.69
C ALA A 227 10.27 -10.16 2.84
N ARG A 228 10.07 -10.78 1.67
CA ARG A 228 11.15 -10.96 0.70
C ARG A 228 11.67 -9.60 0.21
N PRO A 229 12.99 -9.40 0.05
CA PRO A 229 13.52 -8.14 -0.43
C PRO A 229 12.86 -7.68 -1.74
N ASN A 230 12.63 -6.37 -1.84
CA ASN A 230 11.90 -5.71 -2.94
C ASN A 230 10.38 -5.99 -3.01
N LEU A 231 9.78 -6.66 -2.03
CA LEU A 231 8.34 -6.96 -2.01
C LEU A 231 7.43 -5.74 -2.26
N PRO A 232 7.60 -4.57 -1.61
CA PRO A 232 6.74 -3.41 -1.89
C PRO A 232 6.80 -2.96 -3.35
N LYS A 233 8.02 -2.90 -3.92
CA LYS A 233 8.23 -2.53 -5.34
C LYS A 233 7.60 -3.55 -6.28
N PHE A 234 7.74 -4.84 -5.97
CA PHE A 234 7.15 -5.92 -6.75
C PHE A 234 5.62 -5.86 -6.76
N LEU A 235 5.00 -5.61 -5.61
CA LEU A 235 3.55 -5.46 -5.53
C LEU A 235 3.08 -4.23 -6.30
N ASP A 236 3.75 -3.08 -6.14
CA ASP A 236 3.41 -1.86 -6.90
C ASP A 236 3.49 -2.11 -8.41
N PHE A 237 4.57 -2.75 -8.88
CA PHE A 237 4.71 -3.20 -10.27
C PHE A 237 3.52 -4.08 -10.71
N CYS A 238 3.14 -5.09 -9.93
CA CYS A 238 2.04 -5.98 -10.27
C CYS A 238 0.72 -5.22 -10.45
N PHE A 239 0.40 -4.33 -9.50
CA PHE A 239 -0.83 -3.53 -9.53
C PHE A 239 -0.79 -2.43 -10.60
N GLU A 240 0.38 -1.98 -11.02
CA GLU A 240 0.51 -1.04 -12.13
C GLU A 240 0.33 -1.71 -13.49
N ARG A 241 0.94 -2.89 -13.68
CA ARG A 241 1.11 -3.56 -14.99
C ARG A 241 0.02 -4.56 -15.34
N PHE A 242 -0.52 -5.28 -14.36
CA PHE A 242 -1.55 -6.30 -14.60
C PHE A 242 -2.97 -5.73 -14.46
N ALA A 243 -3.90 -6.27 -15.24
CA ALA A 243 -5.31 -5.91 -15.15
C ALA A 243 -5.98 -6.50 -13.91
N GLY A 244 -5.47 -7.62 -13.41
CA GLY A 244 -5.92 -8.24 -12.17
C GLY A 244 -4.77 -8.90 -11.43
N VAL A 245 -4.76 -8.74 -10.11
CA VAL A 245 -3.80 -9.37 -9.19
C VAL A 245 -4.60 -10.19 -8.18
N GLY A 246 -4.22 -11.43 -7.92
CA GLY A 246 -4.87 -12.28 -6.93
C GLY A 246 -3.85 -13.09 -6.12
N ILE A 247 -4.24 -13.50 -4.92
CA ILE A 247 -3.43 -14.34 -4.04
C ILE A 247 -3.96 -15.77 -4.07
N TRP A 248 -3.05 -16.74 -4.04
CA TRP A 248 -3.38 -18.13 -3.82
C TRP A 248 -2.28 -18.84 -3.01
N THR A 249 -2.43 -18.83 -1.68
CA THR A 249 -1.56 -19.58 -0.75
C THR A 249 -2.06 -21.01 -0.55
N ALA A 250 -1.14 -21.93 -0.25
CA ALA A 250 -1.43 -23.29 0.18
C ALA A 250 -1.71 -23.39 1.70
N SER A 251 -1.54 -22.29 2.44
CA SER A 251 -1.80 -22.16 3.87
C SER A 251 -3.29 -21.93 4.18
N ASP A 252 -3.68 -22.03 5.44
CA ASP A 252 -5.07 -21.87 5.86
C ASP A 252 -5.61 -20.44 5.67
N ALA A 253 -6.92 -20.26 5.90
CA ALA A 253 -7.59 -18.99 5.67
C ALA A 253 -7.14 -17.89 6.65
N SER A 254 -6.91 -18.21 7.92
CA SER A 254 -6.44 -17.26 8.93
C SER A 254 -5.04 -16.75 8.60
N TRP A 255 -4.14 -17.64 8.17
CA TRP A 255 -2.82 -17.26 7.72
C TRP A 255 -2.87 -16.36 6.49
N CYS A 256 -3.69 -16.72 5.50
CA CYS A 256 -3.89 -15.91 4.29
C CYS A 256 -4.39 -14.51 4.65
N GLU A 257 -5.39 -14.41 5.53
CA GLU A 257 -5.93 -13.13 5.98
C GLU A 257 -4.88 -12.29 6.72
N MET A 258 -4.09 -12.91 7.61
CA MET A 258 -3.00 -12.24 8.33
C MET A 258 -1.94 -11.72 7.35
N ALA A 259 -1.43 -12.58 6.45
CA ALA A 259 -0.40 -12.19 5.50
C ALA A 259 -0.88 -11.01 4.62
N VAL A 260 -2.13 -11.05 4.18
CA VAL A 260 -2.74 -9.95 3.42
C VAL A 260 -2.90 -8.69 4.27
N ALA A 261 -3.46 -8.80 5.46
CA ALA A 261 -3.78 -7.66 6.33
C ALA A 261 -2.54 -6.93 6.82
N GLU A 262 -1.51 -7.68 7.21
CA GLU A 262 -0.38 -7.18 7.99
C GLU A 262 0.91 -7.05 7.17
N VAL A 263 1.08 -7.80 6.07
CA VAL A 263 2.33 -7.79 5.28
C VAL A 263 2.13 -7.32 3.84
N LEU A 264 1.19 -7.91 3.11
CA LEU A 264 0.98 -7.63 1.67
C LEU A 264 0.11 -6.41 1.40
N SER A 265 -0.53 -5.89 2.45
CA SER A 265 -1.55 -4.83 2.45
C SER A 265 -2.91 -5.25 1.88
N ARG A 266 -3.89 -5.42 2.78
CA ARG A 266 -5.32 -5.69 2.45
C ARG A 266 -5.99 -4.62 1.59
N HIS A 267 -5.36 -3.44 1.49
CA HIS A 267 -5.91 -2.26 0.82
C HIS A 267 -5.59 -2.19 -0.68
N ARG A 268 -4.82 -3.16 -1.21
CA ARG A 268 -4.62 -3.29 -2.66
C ARG A 268 -5.87 -3.91 -3.28
N ASP A 269 -6.13 -3.60 -4.56
CA ASP A 269 -7.31 -4.06 -5.33
C ASP A 269 -7.20 -5.54 -5.74
N TRP A 270 -7.05 -6.42 -4.74
CA TRP A 270 -6.96 -7.86 -4.90
C TRP A 270 -8.26 -8.39 -5.53
N CYS A 271 -8.14 -9.08 -6.66
CA CYS A 271 -9.28 -9.68 -7.33
C CYS A 271 -9.85 -10.87 -6.56
N PHE A 272 -9.01 -11.50 -5.74
CA PHE A 272 -9.33 -12.58 -4.81
C PHE A 272 -8.11 -12.86 -3.92
N CYS A 273 -8.36 -13.34 -2.71
CA CYS A 273 -7.36 -13.92 -1.82
C CYS A 273 -7.80 -15.35 -1.50
N TRP A 274 -7.12 -16.34 -2.07
CA TRP A 274 -7.44 -17.75 -1.92
C TRP A 274 -6.44 -18.45 -0.99
N SER A 275 -6.96 -19.28 -0.11
CA SER A 275 -6.22 -20.15 0.81
C SER A 275 -6.27 -21.62 0.36
N GLN A 276 -5.75 -22.52 1.19
CA GLN A 276 -5.80 -23.98 1.01
C GLN A 276 -7.19 -24.52 0.67
N GLN A 277 -8.25 -23.88 1.18
CA GLN A 277 -9.64 -24.25 0.89
C GLN A 277 -9.97 -24.24 -0.62
N HIS A 278 -9.17 -23.54 -1.41
CA HIS A 278 -9.35 -23.45 -2.86
C HIS A 278 -8.45 -24.42 -3.64
N CYS A 279 -7.52 -25.13 -2.99
CA CYS A 279 -6.68 -26.17 -3.58
C CYS A 279 -7.51 -27.40 -4.04
N SER A 280 -6.85 -28.39 -4.64
CA SER A 280 -7.55 -29.58 -5.15
C SER A 280 -8.06 -30.46 -4.00
N GLU A 281 -9.36 -30.71 -3.97
CA GLU A 281 -10.00 -31.57 -2.95
C GLU A 281 -9.72 -33.07 -3.18
N HIS A 282 -9.34 -33.45 -4.41
CA HIS A 282 -9.09 -34.84 -4.77
C HIS A 282 -7.60 -35.16 -4.68
N SER A 283 -7.27 -36.21 -3.94
CA SER A 283 -5.93 -36.79 -3.86
C SER A 283 -5.53 -37.57 -5.10
N ARG A 284 -6.45 -37.76 -6.07
CA ARG A 284 -6.19 -38.43 -7.35
C ARG A 284 -6.84 -37.69 -8.52
N ASP A 285 -6.21 -37.74 -9.69
CA ASP A 285 -6.82 -37.30 -10.95
C ASP A 285 -7.69 -38.41 -11.57
N ARG A 286 -8.40 -38.08 -12.65
CA ARG A 286 -9.32 -39.01 -13.33
C ARG A 286 -8.67 -40.30 -13.83
N ASP A 287 -7.37 -40.26 -14.11
CA ASP A 287 -6.58 -41.40 -14.56
C ASP A 287 -5.94 -42.20 -13.40
N GLY A 288 -6.23 -41.83 -12.15
CA GLY A 288 -5.71 -42.48 -10.94
C GLY A 288 -4.39 -41.90 -10.43
N THR A 289 -3.78 -40.94 -11.15
CA THR A 289 -2.53 -40.28 -10.75
C THR A 289 -2.70 -39.57 -9.40
N GLU A 290 -1.79 -39.79 -8.47
CA GLU A 290 -1.80 -39.11 -7.17
C GLU A 290 -1.47 -37.62 -7.31
N LEU A 291 -2.23 -36.79 -6.62
CA LEU A 291 -2.12 -35.34 -6.71
C LEU A 291 -1.64 -34.74 -5.38
N PRO A 292 -0.77 -33.71 -5.44
CA PRO A 292 -0.45 -32.93 -4.27
C PRO A 292 -1.73 -32.31 -3.66
N PRO A 293 -1.92 -32.39 -2.33
CA PRO A 293 -3.12 -31.83 -1.68
C PRO A 293 -3.22 -30.30 -1.86
N THR A 294 -2.08 -29.65 -2.08
CA THR A 294 -1.93 -28.20 -2.26
C THR A 294 -1.98 -27.78 -3.73
N CYS A 295 -2.37 -28.68 -4.64
CA CYS A 295 -2.37 -28.38 -6.07
C CYS A 295 -3.37 -27.27 -6.45
N LYS A 296 -2.87 -26.18 -7.04
CA LYS A 296 -3.62 -24.96 -7.40
C LYS A 296 -4.04 -25.03 -8.85
N ARG A 297 -5.34 -25.19 -9.14
CA ARG A 297 -5.84 -25.30 -10.53
C ARG A 297 -6.34 -23.94 -11.05
N LEU A 298 -5.55 -23.25 -11.89
CA LEU A 298 -5.94 -21.94 -12.45
C LEU A 298 -7.29 -21.93 -13.19
N ARG A 299 -7.74 -23.08 -13.72
CA ARG A 299 -9.08 -23.24 -14.28
C ARG A 299 -10.19 -22.80 -13.33
N LYS A 300 -10.01 -22.92 -12.01
CA LYS A 300 -10.97 -22.41 -10.99
C LYS A 300 -11.08 -20.88 -11.04
N VAL A 301 -9.95 -20.18 -11.23
CA VAL A 301 -9.91 -18.71 -11.34
C VAL A 301 -10.71 -18.26 -12.57
N TRP A 302 -10.50 -18.93 -13.71
CA TRP A 302 -11.11 -18.58 -15.01
C TRP A 302 -12.62 -18.79 -15.09
N LYS A 303 -13.24 -19.51 -14.14
CA LYS A 303 -14.70 -19.73 -14.12
C LYS A 303 -15.50 -18.44 -13.94
N SER A 304 -14.96 -17.44 -13.24
CA SER A 304 -15.65 -16.17 -12.99
C SER A 304 -15.56 -15.20 -14.17
N GLY A 305 -16.70 -14.67 -14.60
CA GLY A 305 -16.76 -13.64 -15.64
C GLY A 305 -16.08 -12.33 -15.23
N THR A 306 -16.25 -11.90 -13.96
CA THR A 306 -15.61 -10.69 -13.44
C THR A 306 -14.09 -10.80 -13.45
N ARG A 307 -13.55 -11.99 -13.12
CA ARG A 307 -12.11 -12.27 -13.23
C ARG A 307 -11.63 -12.33 -14.69
N ARG A 308 -12.39 -12.93 -15.59
CA ARG A 308 -12.04 -12.90 -17.03
C ARG A 308 -11.96 -11.47 -17.56
N CYS A 309 -12.86 -10.57 -17.15
CA CYS A 309 -12.79 -9.15 -17.52
C CYS A 309 -11.51 -8.45 -17.04
N ARG A 310 -10.90 -8.97 -15.95
CA ARG A 310 -9.63 -8.52 -15.37
C ARG A 310 -8.41 -9.27 -15.92
N GLY A 311 -8.57 -9.99 -17.04
CA GLY A 311 -7.46 -10.66 -17.71
C GLY A 311 -7.14 -12.06 -17.19
N PHE A 312 -8.00 -12.66 -16.35
CA PHE A 312 -7.80 -14.05 -15.92
C PHE A 312 -8.41 -15.05 -16.91
N CYS A 313 -7.68 -15.41 -17.97
CA CYS A 313 -7.98 -16.58 -18.81
C CYS A 313 -6.74 -17.43 -19.09
N ARG A 314 -6.89 -18.53 -19.84
CA ARG A 314 -5.83 -19.51 -20.09
C ARG A 314 -4.60 -18.90 -20.78
N GLU A 315 -4.81 -17.98 -21.71
CA GLU A 315 -3.76 -17.35 -22.51
C GLU A 315 -3.14 -16.13 -21.82
N SER A 316 -3.77 -15.60 -20.76
CA SER A 316 -3.41 -14.31 -20.18
C SER A 316 -3.19 -14.34 -18.66
N THR A 317 -3.26 -15.50 -18.02
CA THR A 317 -2.98 -15.65 -16.58
C THR A 317 -1.57 -16.18 -16.36
N ILE A 318 -0.77 -15.48 -15.57
CA ILE A 318 0.48 -16.00 -15.03
C ILE A 318 0.34 -16.31 -13.54
N MET A 319 0.96 -17.39 -13.06
CA MET A 319 1.07 -17.75 -11.65
C MET A 319 2.54 -17.69 -11.26
N VAL A 320 2.85 -17.03 -10.14
CA VAL A 320 4.18 -17.03 -9.52
C VAL A 320 4.11 -17.92 -8.29
N GLU A 321 4.99 -18.89 -8.22
CA GLU A 321 5.04 -19.96 -7.22
C GLU A 321 6.50 -20.37 -7.00
N ASP A 322 6.93 -20.74 -5.80
CA ASP A 322 8.20 -21.41 -5.55
C ASP A 322 8.10 -22.95 -5.65
N THR A 323 6.93 -23.52 -5.31
CA THR A 323 6.67 -24.94 -5.18
C THR A 323 6.08 -25.52 -6.47
N ALA A 324 6.93 -26.17 -7.27
CA ALA A 324 6.56 -26.71 -8.57
C ALA A 324 5.35 -27.68 -8.56
N SER A 325 5.20 -28.50 -7.52
CA SER A 325 4.10 -29.46 -7.39
C SER A 325 2.73 -28.79 -7.24
N ASN A 326 2.66 -27.60 -6.63
CA ASN A 326 1.44 -26.80 -6.56
C ASN A 326 0.96 -26.35 -7.95
N CYS A 327 1.88 -26.29 -8.92
CA CYS A 327 1.64 -25.88 -10.29
C CYS A 327 1.39 -27.02 -11.28
N TYR A 328 1.17 -28.26 -10.83
CA TYR A 328 1.03 -29.45 -11.67
C TYR A 328 0.12 -29.25 -12.91
N PHE A 329 -1.05 -28.61 -12.74
CA PHE A 329 -2.00 -28.34 -13.84
C PHE A 329 -1.79 -27.02 -14.59
N ASN A 330 -0.78 -26.25 -14.24
CA ASN A 330 -0.55 -24.88 -14.74
C ASN A 330 0.67 -24.81 -15.67
N ARG A 331 1.03 -25.90 -16.36
CA ARG A 331 2.16 -25.92 -17.28
C ARG A 331 2.05 -24.80 -18.31
N GLY A 332 3.10 -23.99 -18.41
CA GLY A 332 3.14 -22.81 -19.26
C GLY A 332 2.43 -21.58 -18.65
N ASN A 333 1.58 -21.71 -17.64
CA ASN A 333 1.04 -20.55 -16.91
C ASN A 333 1.82 -20.23 -15.62
N ALA A 334 2.60 -21.17 -15.10
CA ALA A 334 3.42 -20.96 -13.91
C ALA A 334 4.83 -20.43 -14.24
N VAL A 335 5.34 -19.55 -13.37
CA VAL A 335 6.73 -19.17 -13.20
C VAL A 335 7.16 -19.73 -11.85
N ILE A 336 8.14 -20.64 -11.87
CA ILE A 336 8.66 -21.24 -10.65
C ILE A 336 9.88 -20.43 -10.18
N VAL A 337 9.75 -19.70 -9.08
CA VAL A 337 10.83 -18.88 -8.51
C VAL A 337 11.62 -19.67 -7.47
N PRO A 338 12.87 -19.26 -7.14
CA PRO A 338 13.56 -19.82 -5.99
C PRO A 338 12.77 -19.55 -4.69
N THR A 339 12.68 -20.57 -3.83
CA THR A 339 12.13 -20.43 -2.48
C THR A 339 12.94 -19.39 -1.71
N PHE A 340 12.24 -18.45 -1.08
CA PHE A 340 12.80 -17.50 -0.14
C PHE A 340 12.90 -18.15 1.23
N ASP A 341 14.11 -18.23 1.75
CA ASP A 341 14.41 -18.74 3.09
C ASP A 341 15.00 -17.59 3.91
N ALA A 342 14.24 -17.06 4.87
CA ALA A 342 14.68 -15.95 5.70
C ALA A 342 15.75 -16.36 6.73
N SER A 343 15.98 -17.65 6.93
CA SER A 343 17.04 -18.17 7.79
C SER A 343 18.40 -18.24 7.10
N ASP A 344 18.45 -18.16 5.77
CA ASP A 344 19.70 -18.12 5.01
C ASP A 344 20.43 -16.79 5.26
N GLY A 345 21.74 -16.85 5.56
CA GLY A 345 22.57 -15.66 5.81
C GLY A 345 22.68 -14.69 4.63
N SER A 346 22.33 -15.13 3.42
CA SER A 346 22.29 -14.32 2.20
C SER A 346 20.91 -13.76 1.87
N ALA A 347 19.87 -14.08 2.65
CA ALA A 347 18.47 -13.75 2.34
C ALA A 347 18.21 -12.24 2.17
N ALA A 348 18.95 -11.38 2.89
CA ALA A 348 18.83 -9.93 2.74
C ALA A 348 19.32 -9.39 1.38
N ALA A 349 20.15 -10.17 0.68
CA ALA A 349 20.64 -9.88 -0.66
C ALA A 349 19.82 -10.59 -1.77
N ASP A 350 18.73 -11.29 -1.41
CA ASP A 350 17.82 -11.90 -2.41
C ASP A 350 17.33 -10.82 -3.39
N ASP A 351 17.47 -11.10 -4.68
CA ASP A 351 17.06 -10.21 -5.76
C ASP A 351 16.04 -10.88 -6.69
N ALA A 352 15.45 -12.00 -6.27
CA ALA A 352 14.58 -12.81 -7.12
C ALA A 352 13.33 -12.03 -7.55
N LEU A 353 12.71 -11.25 -6.64
CA LEU A 353 11.57 -10.39 -7.00
C LEU A 353 11.97 -9.26 -7.96
N LEU A 354 13.20 -8.75 -7.85
CA LEU A 354 13.72 -7.73 -8.77
C LEU A 354 13.92 -8.31 -10.17
N LYS A 355 14.59 -9.46 -10.28
CA LYS A 355 14.75 -10.21 -11.53
C LYS A 355 13.40 -10.61 -12.11
N LEU A 356 12.44 -10.99 -11.26
CA LEU A 356 11.11 -11.38 -11.69
C LEU A 356 10.37 -10.20 -12.34
N MET A 357 10.44 -9.00 -11.78
CA MET A 357 9.85 -7.81 -12.42
C MET A 357 10.41 -7.60 -13.84
N GLN A 358 11.73 -7.72 -14.01
CA GLN A 358 12.38 -7.56 -15.31
C GLN A 358 11.88 -8.59 -16.33
N TYR A 359 11.77 -9.86 -15.92
CA TYR A 359 11.24 -10.92 -16.77
C TYR A 359 9.74 -10.76 -17.08
N LEU A 360 8.93 -10.40 -16.09
CA LEU A 360 7.50 -10.16 -16.32
C LEU A 360 7.31 -9.04 -17.36
N GLU A 361 8.10 -7.97 -17.27
CA GLU A 361 8.08 -6.85 -18.22
C GLU A 361 8.53 -7.27 -19.62
N ALA A 362 9.61 -8.06 -19.73
CA ALA A 362 10.21 -8.44 -21.02
C ALA A 362 9.48 -9.60 -21.73
N GLU A 363 9.00 -10.60 -20.98
CA GLU A 363 8.55 -11.88 -21.53
C GLU A 363 7.06 -12.16 -21.34
N VAL A 364 6.47 -11.71 -20.22
CA VAL A 364 5.05 -11.99 -19.92
C VAL A 364 4.12 -10.93 -20.48
N LEU A 365 4.36 -9.66 -20.16
CA LEU A 365 3.49 -8.56 -20.56
C LEU A 365 3.35 -8.41 -22.09
N PRO A 366 4.39 -8.55 -22.93
CA PRO A 366 4.24 -8.42 -24.37
C PRO A 366 3.69 -9.69 -25.05
N ALA A 367 3.73 -10.85 -24.41
CA ALA A 367 3.26 -12.10 -25.02
C ALA A 367 1.76 -12.06 -25.33
N SER A 368 1.37 -12.48 -26.53
CA SER A 368 -0.04 -12.65 -26.90
C SER A 368 -0.69 -13.84 -26.17
N ASP A 369 0.10 -14.88 -25.92
CA ASP A 369 -0.21 -16.02 -25.08
C ASP A 369 0.94 -16.22 -24.10
N VAL A 370 0.69 -15.99 -22.81
CA VAL A 370 1.73 -16.06 -21.77
C VAL A 370 2.39 -17.43 -21.71
N ARG A 371 1.76 -18.49 -22.23
CA ARG A 371 2.30 -19.86 -22.26
C ARG A 371 3.38 -20.08 -23.31
N ARG A 372 3.55 -19.14 -24.24
CA ARG A 372 4.53 -19.19 -25.33
C ARG A 372 5.73 -18.27 -25.12
N ARG A 373 5.81 -17.62 -23.96
CA ARG A 373 6.95 -16.77 -23.54
C ARG A 373 8.24 -17.58 -23.39
N GLN A 374 9.39 -16.90 -23.33
CA GLN A 374 10.62 -17.57 -22.95
C GLN A 374 10.53 -18.12 -21.52
N PRO A 375 11.05 -19.33 -21.23
CA PRO A 375 11.06 -19.87 -19.88
C PRO A 375 11.77 -18.92 -18.92
N TRP A 376 11.26 -18.83 -17.69
CA TRP A 376 11.97 -18.15 -16.61
C TRP A 376 13.22 -18.97 -16.28
N SER A 377 14.40 -18.41 -16.50
CA SER A 377 15.66 -19.09 -16.20
C SER A 377 16.11 -18.89 -14.76
N GLY A 378 15.67 -17.84 -14.05
CA GLY A 378 15.91 -17.57 -12.60
C GLY A 378 17.37 -17.42 -12.16
N LEU A 379 18.29 -17.99 -12.93
CA LEU A 379 19.73 -18.00 -12.82
C LEU A 379 20.20 -17.37 -14.13
N LEU A 380 20.38 -16.05 -14.12
CA LEU A 380 21.33 -15.47 -15.07
C LEU A 380 22.70 -15.83 -14.49
N GLU A 381 23.45 -16.61 -15.26
CA GLU A 381 24.88 -16.84 -15.05
C GLU A 381 25.53 -15.48 -14.77
N SER A 382 26.08 -15.34 -13.55
CA SER A 382 26.90 -14.20 -13.13
C SER A 382 28.26 -14.26 -13.80
#